data_AF-A0A2T4VHI1-F1
#
_entry.id   AF-A0A2T4VHI1-F1
#
_cell.length_a   1.000
_cell.length_b   1.000
_cell.length_c   1.000
_cell.angle_alpha   90.00
_cell.angle_beta   90.00
_cell.angle_gamma   90.00
#
_symmetry.space_group_name_H-M   'P 1'
#
loop_
_entity.id
_entity.type
_entity.pdbx_description
1 polymer ?
#
loop_
_entity_poly.entity_id
_entity_poly.type
_entity_poly.pdbx_seq_one_letter_code
_entity_poly.pdbx_strand_id
1 'polypeptide(L)'
;MSAHDSERKRARPPVSSRGIEALLERWVSDLEREDPWSETRSGTPGPPNRASPEQPLPPLEEEPAPPRLKVPEQPELEPSEVPQAAPSRAVPPREPRTRAAPAREPERGKAASAARAEIRVHGPLVTFPWDDVQVVLGRKQERLLHRGTVAVRGPCAPSREEMVRLGLTGAQALALEFVLAWFGSPFDAVDGDHPGGDGPSWGAWPLSGEALVRALARWKRRDPTSFEASLGRLGIDAVEEGQEPPALSVLDTEGQPVGGHEALALLSDDVRLFAALARAGRERSAQLAQLECIIEHSLHPALTQAERGTESPAPAGELFPTPRALALLLHAELRLGRRGATRFAALAREEAGKTGGVERAGHRFASSLQSAGRSREASEVRRLLSSPELAVTPVP
;
A
#
# COMPACT_ATOMS: atom_id res chain seq x y z
N MET A 1 -29.68 -4.53 59.24
CA MET A 1 -29.37 -5.92 58.88
C MET A 1 -29.45 -6.04 57.36
N SER A 2 -28.29 -6.11 56.70
CA SER A 2 -28.07 -6.67 55.35
C SER A 2 -26.58 -6.60 55.08
N ALA A 3 -25.88 -7.69 55.35
CA ALA A 3 -24.49 -7.89 54.97
C ALA A 3 -24.46 -8.28 53.49
N HIS A 4 -23.79 -7.48 52.65
CA HIS A 4 -23.60 -7.81 51.26
C HIS A 4 -22.39 -8.73 51.10
N ASP A 5 -22.68 -9.89 50.55
CA ASP A 5 -21.82 -11.03 50.28
C ASP A 5 -20.92 -10.73 49.07
N SER A 6 -19.65 -10.39 49.32
CA SER A 6 -18.70 -9.97 48.29
C SER A 6 -17.41 -10.79 48.32
N GLU A 7 -17.50 -12.12 48.24
CA GLU A 7 -16.32 -12.98 48.08
C GLU A 7 -16.63 -14.22 47.25
N ARG A 8 -16.37 -14.17 45.94
CA ARG A 8 -16.13 -15.35 45.05
C ARG A 8 -15.67 -14.93 43.64
N LYS A 9 -14.58 -14.15 43.54
CA LYS A 9 -13.82 -14.09 42.29
C LYS A 9 -12.97 -15.35 42.19
N ARG A 10 -13.46 -16.35 41.45
CA ARG A 10 -12.70 -17.54 41.09
C ARG A 10 -11.52 -17.12 40.23
N ALA A 11 -10.30 -17.23 40.76
CA ALA A 11 -9.08 -17.11 39.97
C ALA A 11 -9.09 -18.21 38.89
N ARG A 12 -9.03 -17.82 37.61
CA ARG A 12 -8.81 -18.77 36.52
C ARG A 12 -7.37 -19.29 36.62
N PRO A 13 -7.14 -20.60 36.46
CA PRO A 13 -5.78 -21.13 36.42
C PRO A 13 -5.02 -20.53 35.24
N PRO A 14 -3.70 -20.30 35.38
CA PRO A 14 -2.88 -19.81 34.27
C PRO A 14 -2.92 -20.82 33.11
N VAL A 15 -3.13 -20.30 31.90
CA VAL A 15 -3.06 -21.08 30.67
C VAL A 15 -1.63 -21.61 30.53
N SER A 16 -1.46 -22.92 30.33
CA SER A 16 -0.12 -23.50 30.22
C SER A 16 0.58 -23.00 28.96
N SER A 17 1.82 -22.55 29.10
CA SER A 17 2.67 -22.05 27.99
C SER A 17 2.82 -23.09 26.87
N ARG A 18 2.88 -24.37 27.22
CA ARG A 18 2.90 -25.50 26.27
C ARG A 18 1.70 -25.54 25.32
N GLY A 19 0.51 -25.13 25.78
CA GLY A 19 -0.68 -25.11 24.93
C GLY A 19 -0.64 -23.99 23.89
N ILE A 20 -0.01 -22.86 24.25
CA ILE A 20 0.17 -21.70 23.37
C ILE A 20 1.27 -22.00 22.35
N GLU A 21 2.39 -22.59 22.77
CA GLU A 21 3.48 -23.02 21.88
C GLU A 21 2.99 -24.03 20.83
N ALA A 22 2.23 -25.05 21.23
CA ALA A 22 1.67 -26.02 20.30
C ALA A 22 0.63 -25.41 19.33
N LEU A 23 -0.13 -24.40 19.77
CA LEU A 23 -1.04 -23.65 18.89
C LEU A 23 -0.28 -22.76 17.90
N LEU A 24 0.81 -22.13 18.32
CA LEU A 24 1.66 -21.32 17.45
C LEU A 24 2.42 -22.18 16.44
N GLU A 25 2.99 -23.31 16.85
CA GLU A 25 3.64 -24.26 15.95
C GLU A 25 2.66 -24.83 14.92
N ARG A 26 1.44 -25.18 15.34
CA ARG A 26 0.38 -25.62 14.41
C ARG A 26 -0.01 -24.50 13.45
N TRP A 27 -0.19 -23.27 13.95
CA TRP A 27 -0.56 -22.14 13.11
C TRP A 27 0.54 -21.81 12.09
N VAL A 28 1.82 -21.84 12.49
CA VAL A 28 2.98 -21.69 11.59
C VAL A 28 3.02 -22.84 10.57
N SER A 29 2.77 -24.07 10.99
CA SER A 29 2.74 -25.23 10.06
C SER A 29 1.58 -25.16 9.07
N ASP A 30 0.40 -24.66 9.49
CA ASP A 30 -0.75 -24.42 8.61
C ASP A 30 -0.45 -23.26 7.63
N LEU A 31 0.30 -22.24 8.08
CA LEU A 31 0.78 -21.14 7.22
C LEU A 31 1.82 -21.56 6.18
N GLU A 32 2.64 -22.57 6.49
CA GLU A 32 3.65 -23.13 5.58
C GLU A 32 3.06 -24.15 4.61
N ARG A 33 1.95 -24.81 4.98
CA ARG A 33 1.31 -25.85 4.16
C ARG A 33 0.27 -25.32 3.18
N GLU A 34 -0.30 -24.14 3.42
CA GLU A 34 -1.30 -23.55 2.53
C GLU A 34 -0.75 -22.34 1.76
N ASP A 35 -0.54 -22.54 0.45
CA ASP A 35 -0.70 -21.49 -0.53
C ASP A 35 -2.22 -21.31 -0.72
N PRO A 36 -2.88 -20.30 -0.14
CA PRO A 36 -4.35 -20.24 -0.03
C PRO A 36 -5.06 -20.05 -1.39
N TRP A 37 -4.29 -20.03 -2.49
CA TRP A 37 -4.77 -19.82 -3.85
C TRP A 37 -4.19 -20.81 -4.86
N SER A 38 -3.55 -21.90 -4.40
CA SER A 38 -3.24 -23.01 -5.29
C SER A 38 -4.52 -23.82 -5.53
N GLU A 39 -4.96 -23.83 -6.78
CA GLU A 39 -6.16 -24.49 -7.27
C GLU A 39 -6.28 -25.94 -6.78
N THR A 40 -7.12 -26.19 -5.77
CA THR A 40 -7.73 -27.51 -5.64
C THR A 40 -8.65 -27.71 -6.84
N ARG A 41 -8.10 -28.34 -7.88
CA ARG A 41 -8.84 -29.20 -8.80
C ARG A 41 -9.55 -30.27 -7.98
N SER A 42 -10.74 -29.95 -7.47
CA SER A 42 -11.69 -30.95 -7.03
C SER A 42 -12.30 -31.59 -8.27
N GLY A 43 -11.74 -32.74 -8.64
CA GLY A 43 -12.34 -33.64 -9.62
C GLY A 43 -13.78 -33.95 -9.22
N THR A 44 -14.72 -33.53 -10.05
CA THR A 44 -16.09 -34.02 -10.02
C THR A 44 -16.21 -35.10 -11.10
N PRO A 45 -16.82 -36.27 -10.83
CA PRO A 45 -16.91 -37.35 -11.81
C PRO A 45 -17.84 -36.93 -12.96
N GLY A 46 -17.34 -36.98 -14.19
CA GLY A 46 -18.15 -36.77 -15.39
C GLY A 46 -19.13 -37.93 -15.61
N PRO A 47 -20.32 -37.68 -16.17
CA PRO A 47 -21.30 -38.72 -16.50
C PRO A 47 -20.86 -39.53 -17.74
N PRO A 48 -21.39 -40.76 -17.93
CA PRO A 48 -20.85 -41.70 -18.90
C PRO A 48 -21.32 -41.40 -20.33
N ASN A 49 -20.36 -41.50 -21.26
CA ASN A 49 -20.45 -41.87 -22.67
C ASN A 49 -21.72 -41.54 -23.48
N ARG A 50 -21.53 -40.70 -24.50
CA ARG A 50 -22.08 -40.95 -25.85
C ARG A 50 -20.98 -40.72 -26.89
N ALA A 51 -20.63 -41.80 -27.57
CA ALA A 51 -19.73 -41.83 -28.71
C ALA A 51 -20.28 -40.99 -29.88
N SER A 52 -19.40 -40.27 -30.58
CA SER A 52 -19.56 -39.85 -31.97
C SER A 52 -18.18 -39.64 -32.60
N PRO A 53 -18.05 -39.90 -33.91
CA PRO A 53 -16.81 -40.34 -34.53
C PRO A 53 -15.86 -39.20 -34.86
N GLU A 54 -14.57 -39.55 -34.89
CA GLU A 54 -13.43 -38.75 -35.32
C GLU A 54 -13.70 -38.06 -36.68
N GLN A 55 -13.67 -36.72 -36.67
CA GLN A 55 -13.46 -35.92 -37.87
C GLN A 55 -11.97 -35.54 -37.93
N PRO A 56 -11.29 -35.76 -39.06
CA PRO A 56 -9.90 -35.33 -39.22
C PRO A 56 -9.82 -33.81 -39.29
N LEU A 57 -8.85 -33.23 -38.57
CA LEU A 57 -8.50 -31.82 -38.60
C LEU A 57 -8.10 -31.40 -40.03
N PRO A 58 -8.59 -30.25 -40.54
CA PRO A 58 -8.09 -29.68 -41.79
C PRO A 58 -6.66 -29.14 -41.61
N PRO A 59 -5.86 -29.09 -42.69
CA PRO A 59 -4.48 -28.58 -42.63
C PRO A 59 -4.45 -27.08 -42.31
N LEU A 60 -3.46 -26.69 -41.50
CA LEU A 60 -3.11 -25.29 -41.22
C LEU A 60 -2.73 -24.59 -42.52
N GLU A 61 -3.56 -23.64 -42.96
CA GLU A 61 -3.21 -22.68 -44.00
C GLU A 61 -2.19 -21.68 -43.44
N GLU A 62 -1.03 -21.55 -44.12
CA GLU A 62 -0.01 -20.55 -43.85
C GLU A 62 -0.58 -19.14 -44.04
N GLU A 63 -0.57 -18.37 -42.96
CA GLU A 63 -0.95 -16.95 -42.94
C GLU A 63 0.05 -16.13 -43.78
N PRO A 64 -0.39 -15.38 -44.83
CA PRO A 64 0.51 -14.62 -45.65
C PRO A 64 1.07 -13.40 -44.89
N ALA A 65 2.39 -13.20 -45.01
CA ALA A 65 3.11 -12.10 -44.38
C ALA A 65 2.50 -10.72 -44.72
N PRO A 66 2.46 -9.78 -43.74
CA PRO A 66 1.88 -8.46 -43.97
C PRO A 66 2.70 -7.64 -44.97
N PRO A 67 2.05 -6.82 -45.82
CA PRO A 67 2.72 -6.00 -46.80
C PRO A 67 3.57 -4.92 -46.13
N ARG A 68 4.83 -4.79 -46.57
CA ARG A 68 5.75 -3.72 -46.15
C ARG A 68 5.17 -2.37 -46.55
N LEU A 69 4.79 -1.57 -45.55
CA LEU A 69 4.44 -0.16 -45.73
C LEU A 69 5.65 0.60 -46.27
N LYS A 70 5.48 1.25 -47.43
CA LYS A 70 6.43 2.22 -47.99
C LYS A 70 6.48 3.43 -47.06
N VAL A 71 7.66 3.71 -46.53
CA VAL A 71 7.99 4.94 -45.81
C VAL A 71 8.01 6.09 -46.83
N PRO A 72 7.18 7.14 -46.69
CA PRO A 72 7.30 8.33 -47.52
C PRO A 72 8.54 9.14 -47.10
N GLU A 73 9.31 9.55 -48.10
CA GLU A 73 10.48 10.42 -48.00
C GLU A 73 10.13 11.73 -47.28
N GLN A 74 10.93 12.09 -46.27
CA GLN A 74 10.87 13.39 -45.62
C GLN A 74 11.51 14.44 -46.53
N PRO A 75 10.87 15.59 -46.79
CA PRO A 75 11.51 16.69 -47.49
C PRO A 75 12.54 17.39 -46.59
N GLU A 76 13.70 17.67 -47.18
CA GLU A 76 14.79 18.45 -46.63
C GLU A 76 14.30 19.84 -46.20
N LEU A 77 14.46 20.16 -44.92
CA LEU A 77 14.25 21.50 -44.37
C LEU A 77 15.58 22.26 -44.39
N GLU A 78 15.59 23.36 -45.14
CA GLU A 78 16.69 24.34 -45.20
C GLU A 78 16.95 24.99 -43.83
N PRO A 79 18.21 25.36 -43.53
CA PRO A 79 18.59 25.93 -42.25
C PRO A 79 18.14 27.40 -42.13
N SER A 80 17.21 27.65 -41.21
CA SER A 80 16.85 29.01 -40.77
C SER A 80 17.89 29.60 -39.82
N GLU A 81 17.98 30.92 -39.93
CA GLU A 81 19.06 31.78 -39.47
C GLU A 81 19.17 31.89 -37.95
N VAL A 82 20.42 32.06 -37.51
CA VAL A 82 20.85 32.35 -36.15
C VAL A 82 20.51 33.81 -35.79
N PRO A 83 19.83 34.09 -34.66
CA PRO A 83 19.89 35.40 -34.03
C PRO A 83 20.96 35.44 -32.94
N GLN A 84 21.73 36.52 -33.01
CA GLN A 84 22.88 36.88 -32.20
C GLN A 84 22.62 36.98 -30.70
N ALA A 85 23.70 36.70 -29.96
CA ALA A 85 23.86 36.84 -28.53
C ALA A 85 23.65 38.26 -28.00
N ALA A 86 23.05 38.35 -26.81
CA ALA A 86 23.09 39.53 -25.93
C ALA A 86 23.74 39.13 -24.58
N PRO A 87 24.39 40.08 -23.87
CA PRO A 87 25.47 39.76 -22.94
C PRO A 87 25.01 39.37 -21.52
N SER A 88 25.72 38.36 -21.01
CA SER A 88 26.16 38.11 -19.65
C SER A 88 25.62 39.03 -18.54
N ARG A 89 24.74 38.49 -17.70
CA ARG A 89 24.43 39.02 -16.37
C ARG A 89 25.21 38.19 -15.35
N ALA A 90 26.23 38.80 -14.77
CA ALA A 90 27.12 38.18 -13.78
C ALA A 90 26.32 37.61 -12.60
N VAL A 91 26.40 36.28 -12.43
CA VAL A 91 26.00 35.59 -11.20
C VAL A 91 27.12 35.81 -10.19
N PRO A 92 26.86 36.37 -8.99
CA PRO A 92 27.90 36.50 -7.98
C PRO A 92 28.38 35.11 -7.55
N PRO A 93 29.70 34.93 -7.30
CA PRO A 93 30.23 33.66 -6.84
C PRO A 93 29.59 33.30 -5.50
N ARG A 94 28.90 32.16 -5.45
CA ARG A 94 28.50 31.52 -4.20
C ARG A 94 29.76 31.26 -3.39
N GLU A 95 29.88 31.92 -2.25
CA GLU A 95 30.86 31.58 -1.23
C GLU A 95 30.75 30.09 -0.90
N PRO A 96 31.87 29.35 -0.81
CA PRO A 96 31.85 27.99 -0.34
C PRO A 96 31.43 28.03 1.13
N ARG A 97 30.15 27.70 1.39
CA ARG A 97 29.68 27.42 2.75
C ARG A 97 30.54 26.29 3.29
N THR A 98 31.48 26.65 4.16
CA THR A 98 32.32 25.74 4.92
C THR A 98 31.37 24.88 5.75
N ARG A 99 31.14 23.65 5.30
CA ARG A 99 30.32 22.64 5.98
C ARG A 99 31.11 22.20 7.21
N ALA A 100 30.91 22.91 8.32
CA ALA A 100 31.43 22.48 9.61
C ALA A 100 30.57 21.33 10.15
N ALA A 101 30.92 20.10 9.81
CA ALA A 101 30.62 18.90 10.61
C ALA A 101 31.63 17.82 10.22
N PRO A 102 32.37 17.22 11.19
CA PRO A 102 32.29 15.76 11.33
C PRO A 102 32.67 15.22 12.73
N ALA A 103 32.06 15.72 13.81
CA ALA A 103 32.29 15.11 15.15
C ALA A 103 31.14 14.22 15.65
N ARG A 104 29.90 14.40 15.15
CA ARG A 104 28.70 13.70 15.66
C ARG A 104 28.30 12.44 14.87
N GLU A 105 28.73 12.32 13.62
CA GLU A 105 28.36 11.19 12.76
C GLU A 105 28.93 9.82 13.21
N PRO A 106 30.20 9.68 13.63
CA PRO A 106 30.71 8.38 14.06
C PRO A 106 30.10 7.88 15.38
N GLU A 107 29.65 8.79 16.25
CA GLU A 107 28.95 8.42 17.48
C GLU A 107 27.53 7.91 17.19
N ARG A 108 26.84 8.50 16.22
CA ARG A 108 25.49 8.05 15.79
C ARG A 108 25.54 6.63 15.21
N GLY A 109 26.53 6.33 14.38
CA GLY A 109 26.74 4.98 13.81
C GLY A 109 26.94 3.91 14.89
N LYS A 110 27.81 4.19 15.87
CA LYS A 110 28.05 3.27 16.99
C LYS A 110 26.80 3.07 17.84
N ALA A 111 26.07 4.14 18.14
CA ALA A 111 24.83 4.08 18.92
C ALA A 111 23.74 3.26 18.20
N ALA A 112 23.58 3.47 16.88
CA ALA A 112 22.61 2.72 16.09
C ALA A 112 22.96 1.22 16.01
N SER A 113 24.24 0.90 15.80
CA SER A 113 24.72 -0.49 15.78
C SER A 113 24.49 -1.17 17.15
N ALA A 114 24.80 -0.49 18.25
CA ALA A 114 24.52 -0.98 19.60
C ALA A 114 23.01 -1.22 19.83
N ALA A 115 22.16 -0.27 19.44
CA ALA A 115 20.71 -0.41 19.56
C ALA A 115 20.15 -1.58 18.72
N ARG A 116 20.71 -1.85 17.53
CA ARG A 116 20.35 -3.03 16.73
C ARG A 116 20.80 -4.32 17.41
N ALA A 117 21.99 -4.34 18.02
CA ALA A 117 22.50 -5.52 18.70
C ALA A 117 21.66 -5.92 19.93
N GLU A 118 20.96 -4.97 20.56
CA GLU A 118 20.01 -5.26 21.63
C GLU A 118 18.76 -6.03 21.16
N ILE A 119 18.39 -5.92 19.88
CA ILE A 119 17.23 -6.61 19.31
C ILE A 119 17.53 -8.10 19.20
N ARG A 120 16.70 -8.91 19.88
CA ARG A 120 16.85 -10.36 19.94
C ARG A 120 16.06 -11.02 18.82
N VAL A 121 16.71 -11.92 18.09
CA VAL A 121 16.11 -12.69 16.99
C VAL A 121 16.15 -14.17 17.35
N HIS A 122 14.98 -14.79 17.44
CA HIS A 122 14.79 -16.20 17.79
C HIS A 122 13.91 -16.87 16.72
N GLY A 123 14.55 -17.40 15.67
CA GLY A 123 13.83 -17.94 14.51
C GLY A 123 12.94 -16.86 13.88
N PRO A 124 11.61 -17.07 13.76
CA PRO A 124 10.69 -16.07 13.22
C PRO A 124 10.35 -14.93 14.20
N LEU A 125 10.71 -15.06 15.48
CA LEU A 125 10.35 -14.09 16.51
C LEU A 125 11.45 -13.04 16.70
N VAL A 126 11.08 -11.76 16.58
CA VAL A 126 11.95 -10.62 16.89
C VAL A 126 11.41 -9.89 18.12
N THR A 127 12.26 -9.69 19.12
CA THR A 127 11.90 -9.06 20.41
C THR A 127 12.67 -7.77 20.63
N PHE A 128 11.92 -6.72 20.97
CA PHE A 128 12.43 -5.39 21.30
C PHE A 128 12.47 -5.22 22.82
N PRO A 129 13.66 -5.19 23.45
CA PRO A 129 13.78 -5.27 24.90
C PRO A 129 13.37 -4.00 25.67
N TRP A 130 13.17 -2.88 24.98
CA TRP A 130 12.83 -1.60 25.61
C TRP A 130 11.35 -1.40 25.90
N ASP A 131 10.48 -2.19 25.26
CA ASP A 131 9.03 -2.09 25.40
C ASP A 131 8.34 -3.47 25.44
N ASP A 132 9.13 -4.55 25.54
CA ASP A 132 8.67 -5.94 25.52
C ASP A 132 7.78 -6.29 24.31
N VAL A 133 7.94 -5.55 23.20
CA VAL A 133 7.17 -5.77 21.98
C VAL A 133 7.80 -6.91 21.18
N GLN A 134 6.93 -7.78 20.67
CA GLN A 134 7.28 -8.89 19.80
C GLN A 134 6.70 -8.70 18.40
N VAL A 135 7.50 -9.07 17.40
CA VAL A 135 7.12 -9.10 15.98
C VAL A 135 7.42 -10.50 15.46
N VAL A 136 6.40 -11.16 14.90
CA VAL A 136 6.55 -12.46 14.25
C VAL A 136 6.70 -12.25 12.75
N LEU A 137 7.79 -12.75 12.19
CA LEU A 137 8.10 -12.71 10.76
C LEU A 137 7.88 -14.10 10.16
N GLY A 138 7.20 -14.14 9.02
CA GLY A 138 7.16 -15.29 8.13
C GLY A 138 8.12 -15.12 6.96
N ARG A 139 8.08 -16.08 6.05
CA ARG A 139 8.77 -16.00 4.76
C ARG A 139 7.81 -16.27 3.60
N LYS A 140 8.03 -15.61 2.48
CA LYS A 140 7.38 -15.86 1.20
C LYS A 140 8.46 -15.83 0.13
N GLN A 141 8.71 -16.94 -0.55
CA GLN A 141 9.76 -17.06 -1.57
C GLN A 141 11.13 -16.55 -1.07
N GLU A 142 11.55 -16.99 0.13
CA GLU A 142 12.75 -16.55 0.85
C GLU A 142 12.80 -15.07 1.29
N ARG A 143 11.79 -14.25 0.96
CA ARG A 143 11.68 -12.87 1.44
C ARG A 143 10.95 -12.79 2.78
N LEU A 144 11.33 -11.82 3.60
CA LEU A 144 10.68 -11.56 4.88
C LEU A 144 9.25 -11.05 4.68
N LEU A 145 8.35 -11.48 5.55
CA LEU A 145 6.94 -11.08 5.53
C LEU A 145 6.44 -10.88 6.96
N HIS A 146 5.79 -9.76 7.23
CA HIS A 146 4.94 -9.57 8.41
C HIS A 146 3.51 -9.33 7.96
N ARG A 147 2.60 -10.26 8.30
CA ARG A 147 1.18 -10.18 7.88
C ARG A 147 0.39 -9.07 8.57
N GLY A 148 0.95 -8.48 9.63
CA GLY A 148 0.31 -7.43 10.40
C GLY A 148 -0.58 -7.95 11.53
N THR A 149 -0.76 -7.12 12.54
CA THR A 149 -1.58 -7.36 13.73
C THR A 149 -2.54 -6.20 14.02
N VAL A 150 -2.32 -5.03 13.43
CA VAL A 150 -3.13 -3.82 13.64
C VAL A 150 -4.11 -3.64 12.50
N ALA A 151 -5.29 -4.23 12.67
CA ALA A 151 -6.37 -4.13 11.70
C ALA A 151 -6.79 -2.68 11.43
N VAL A 152 -7.36 -2.43 10.25
CA VAL A 152 -7.88 -1.12 9.83
C VAL A 152 -9.17 -0.73 10.56
N ARG A 153 -9.82 -1.71 11.21
CA ARG A 153 -10.93 -1.50 12.13
C ARG A 153 -10.61 -2.12 13.48
N GLY A 154 -11.09 -1.49 14.54
CA GLY A 154 -10.89 -1.95 15.91
C GLY A 154 -10.31 -0.86 16.81
N PRO A 155 -10.03 -1.18 18.08
CA PRO A 155 -9.65 -0.19 19.10
C PRO A 155 -8.32 0.52 18.81
N CYS A 156 -7.44 -0.08 18.01
CA CYS A 156 -6.12 0.49 17.68
C CYS A 156 -6.11 1.20 16.32
N ALA A 157 -7.22 1.17 15.57
CA ALA A 157 -7.28 1.73 14.23
C ALA A 157 -7.65 3.23 14.26
N PRO A 158 -7.26 4.01 13.24
CA PRO A 158 -7.76 5.36 13.06
C PRO A 158 -9.27 5.46 13.02
N SER A 159 -9.81 6.35 13.85
CA SER A 159 -11.24 6.66 13.83
C SER A 159 -11.61 7.45 12.58
N ARG A 160 -12.90 7.38 12.20
CA ARG A 160 -13.44 8.23 11.13
C ARG A 160 -13.25 9.72 11.41
N GLU A 161 -13.35 10.13 12.68
CA GLU A 161 -13.12 11.51 13.07
C GLU A 161 -11.70 11.96 12.75
N GLU A 162 -10.71 11.09 12.98
CA GLU A 162 -9.33 11.40 12.64
C GLU A 162 -9.13 11.48 11.13
N MET A 163 -9.76 10.61 10.34
CA MET A 163 -9.74 10.72 8.87
C MET A 163 -10.39 12.04 8.39
N VAL A 164 -11.46 12.48 9.04
CA VAL A 164 -12.08 13.79 8.74
C VAL A 164 -11.15 14.94 9.11
N ARG A 165 -10.40 14.85 10.22
CA ARG A 165 -9.36 15.83 10.59
C ARG A 165 -8.20 15.87 9.58
N LEU A 166 -7.99 14.80 8.79
CA LEU A 166 -7.06 14.78 7.66
C LEU A 166 -7.63 15.42 6.38
N GLY A 167 -8.82 16.05 6.45
CA GLY A 167 -9.41 16.78 5.34
C GLY A 167 -10.44 15.99 4.52
N LEU A 168 -10.81 14.78 4.95
CA LEU A 168 -11.84 14.00 4.27
C LEU A 168 -13.25 14.42 4.69
N THR A 169 -14.19 14.36 3.74
CA THR A 169 -15.62 14.38 4.08
C THR A 169 -16.03 13.07 4.77
N GLY A 170 -17.17 13.05 5.47
CA GLY A 170 -17.67 11.82 6.10
C GLY A 170 -17.86 10.66 5.11
N ALA A 171 -18.31 10.97 3.88
CA ALA A 171 -18.47 9.96 2.82
C ALA A 171 -17.12 9.43 2.30
N GLN A 172 -16.12 10.31 2.15
CA GLN A 172 -14.76 9.93 1.75
C GLN A 172 -14.09 9.08 2.83
N ALA A 173 -14.20 9.46 4.10
CA ALA A 173 -13.67 8.70 5.22
C ALA A 173 -14.30 7.30 5.31
N LEU A 174 -15.63 7.19 5.17
CA LEU A 174 -16.34 5.91 5.16
C LEU A 174 -15.90 5.02 3.98
N ALA A 175 -15.77 5.60 2.79
CA ALA A 175 -15.30 4.89 1.60
C ALA A 175 -13.87 4.37 1.76
N LEU A 176 -12.95 5.22 2.23
CA LEU A 176 -11.55 4.87 2.45
C LEU A 176 -11.40 3.78 3.51
N GLU A 177 -12.05 3.93 4.66
CA GLU A 177 -12.05 2.93 5.72
C GLU A 177 -12.55 1.57 5.20
N PHE A 178 -13.65 1.56 4.44
CA PHE A 178 -14.20 0.32 3.89
C PHE A 178 -13.23 -0.36 2.93
N VAL A 179 -12.63 0.40 2.00
CA VAL A 179 -11.69 -0.14 1.01
C VAL A 179 -10.46 -0.72 1.70
N LEU A 180 -9.87 0.01 2.65
CA LEU A 180 -8.69 -0.45 3.38
C LEU A 180 -9.02 -1.65 4.29
N ALA A 181 -10.19 -1.68 4.94
CA ALA A 181 -10.57 -2.78 5.81
C ALA A 181 -10.81 -4.11 5.09
N TRP A 182 -11.30 -4.08 3.85
CA TRP A 182 -11.64 -5.30 3.10
C TRP A 182 -10.59 -5.72 2.08
N PHE A 183 -9.83 -4.77 1.53
CA PHE A 183 -8.92 -5.02 0.42
C PHE A 183 -7.49 -4.55 0.68
N GLY A 184 -7.27 -3.81 1.77
CA GLY A 184 -5.95 -3.41 2.24
C GLY A 184 -5.32 -4.46 3.15
N SER A 185 -4.26 -4.02 3.83
CA SER A 185 -3.52 -4.80 4.84
C SER A 185 -3.70 -4.15 6.22
N PRO A 186 -3.28 -4.81 7.31
CA PRO A 186 -3.06 -4.13 8.59
C PRO A 186 -2.02 -3.01 8.47
N PHE A 187 -2.08 -2.02 9.35
CA PHE A 187 -1.15 -0.86 9.33
C PHE A 187 0.32 -1.21 9.61
N ASP A 188 0.56 -2.33 10.30
CA ASP A 188 1.89 -2.84 10.60
C ASP A 188 2.38 -3.90 9.63
N ALA A 189 1.59 -4.27 8.61
CA ALA A 189 2.03 -5.23 7.62
C ALA A 189 3.28 -4.74 6.86
N VAL A 190 4.22 -5.66 6.63
CA VAL A 190 5.42 -5.41 5.82
C VAL A 190 5.63 -6.60 4.90
N ASP A 191 5.83 -6.37 3.61
CA ASP A 191 6.11 -7.43 2.63
C ASP A 191 7.41 -7.10 1.88
N GLY A 192 8.40 -7.99 1.97
CA GLY A 192 9.68 -7.88 1.27
C GLY A 192 9.65 -8.33 -0.20
N ASP A 193 8.52 -8.87 -0.66
CA ASP A 193 8.32 -9.39 -2.02
C ASP A 193 7.21 -8.63 -2.76
N HIS A 194 7.31 -7.29 -2.76
CA HIS A 194 6.29 -6.46 -3.40
C HIS A 194 6.43 -6.51 -4.95
N PRO A 195 5.35 -6.87 -5.69
CA PRO A 195 5.37 -6.91 -7.15
C PRO A 195 5.52 -5.50 -7.72
N GLY A 196 6.76 -5.14 -8.05
CA GLY A 196 7.15 -3.79 -8.46
C GLY A 196 8.66 -3.54 -8.35
N GLY A 197 9.35 -4.32 -7.50
CA GLY A 197 10.81 -4.36 -7.42
C GLY A 197 11.43 -3.19 -6.64
N ASP A 198 12.46 -3.53 -5.85
CA ASP A 198 13.39 -2.66 -5.11
C ASP A 198 12.96 -2.13 -3.73
N GLY A 199 12.28 -2.96 -2.92
CA GLY A 199 12.21 -2.70 -1.49
C GLY A 199 11.01 -3.32 -0.78
N PRO A 200 10.91 -3.12 0.55
CA PRO A 200 9.77 -3.58 1.30
C PRO A 200 8.57 -2.69 0.99
N SER A 201 7.38 -3.26 1.07
CA SER A 201 6.15 -2.49 1.20
C SER A 201 5.70 -2.45 2.66
N TRP A 202 5.07 -1.36 3.07
CA TRP A 202 4.62 -1.16 4.44
C TRP A 202 3.21 -0.56 4.48
N GLY A 203 2.38 -1.07 5.38
CA GLY A 203 1.18 -0.37 5.81
C GLY A 203 -0.14 -0.88 5.25
N ALA A 204 -1.20 -0.11 5.56
CA ALA A 204 -2.59 -0.47 5.27
C ALA A 204 -2.92 -0.57 3.76
N TRP A 205 -2.05 0.02 2.94
CA TRP A 205 -1.88 -0.27 1.54
C TRP A 205 -0.39 -0.54 1.34
N PRO A 206 0.06 -1.39 0.40
CA PRO A 206 1.48 -1.66 0.24
C PRO A 206 2.22 -0.42 -0.32
N LEU A 207 2.58 0.50 0.57
CA LEU A 207 3.40 1.66 0.25
C LEU A 207 4.83 1.16 0.06
N SER A 208 5.32 1.22 -1.18
CA SER A 208 6.66 0.77 -1.57
C SER A 208 7.42 1.90 -2.27
N GLY A 209 8.74 1.77 -2.40
CA GLY A 209 9.60 2.75 -3.06
C GLY A 209 9.36 4.17 -2.54
N GLU A 210 9.08 5.11 -3.44
CA GLU A 210 8.85 6.51 -3.10
C GLU A 210 7.65 6.71 -2.13
N ALA A 211 6.59 5.92 -2.26
CA ALA A 211 5.41 6.04 -1.40
C ALA A 211 5.74 5.66 0.06
N LEU A 212 6.59 4.64 0.25
CA LEU A 212 7.12 4.29 1.57
C LEU A 212 7.93 5.45 2.16
N VAL A 213 8.87 6.01 1.39
CA VAL A 213 9.74 7.09 1.86
C VAL A 213 8.93 8.33 2.22
N ARG A 214 7.92 8.69 1.41
CA ARG A 214 6.99 9.79 1.71
C ARG A 214 6.20 9.55 2.99
N ALA A 215 5.72 8.33 3.24
CA ALA A 215 5.00 8.00 4.47
C ALA A 215 5.90 8.10 5.72
N LEU A 216 7.15 7.63 5.63
CA LEU A 216 8.13 7.74 6.71
C LEU A 216 8.50 9.20 6.99
N ALA A 217 8.72 10.01 5.96
CA ALA A 217 9.02 11.43 6.11
C ALA A 217 7.83 12.21 6.71
N ARG A 218 6.58 11.89 6.29
CA ARG A 218 5.36 12.41 6.92
C ARG A 218 5.29 12.07 8.40
N TRP A 219 5.56 10.82 8.77
CA TRP A 219 5.56 10.41 10.17
C TRP A 219 6.60 11.20 10.98
N LYS A 220 7.85 11.30 10.48
CA LYS A 220 8.89 12.09 11.15
C LYS A 220 8.51 13.55 11.35
N ARG A 221 7.86 14.19 10.36
CA ARG A 221 7.35 15.56 10.50
C ARG A 221 6.24 15.68 11.53
N ARG A 222 5.32 14.72 11.53
CA ARG A 222 4.15 14.70 12.40
C ARG A 222 4.53 14.48 13.86
N ASP A 223 5.44 13.56 14.12
CA ASP A 223 5.84 13.12 15.44
C ASP A 223 7.32 12.69 15.43
N PRO A 224 8.25 13.66 15.44
CA PRO A 224 9.67 13.37 15.36
C PRO A 224 10.14 12.55 16.57
N THR A 225 9.53 12.74 17.75
CA THR A 225 9.89 11.99 18.95
C THR A 225 9.55 10.50 18.81
N SER A 226 8.34 10.15 18.38
CA SER A 226 7.97 8.74 18.16
C SER A 226 8.78 8.11 17.02
N PHE A 227 9.03 8.86 15.93
CA PHE A 227 9.87 8.39 14.83
C PHE A 227 11.30 8.09 15.29
N GLU A 228 11.95 9.02 16.00
CA GLU A 228 13.32 8.82 16.47
C GLU A 228 13.41 7.68 17.49
N ALA A 229 12.42 7.54 18.38
CA ALA A 229 12.36 6.45 19.34
C ALA A 229 12.15 5.07 18.68
N SER A 230 11.46 5.01 17.54
CA SER A 230 11.13 3.75 16.86
C SER A 230 12.12 3.35 15.77
N LEU A 231 12.52 4.29 14.91
CA LEU A 231 13.34 4.05 13.73
C LEU A 231 14.68 4.80 13.77
N GLY A 232 14.68 6.06 14.22
CA GLY A 232 15.88 6.91 14.26
C GLY A 232 17.01 6.34 15.12
N ARG A 233 16.69 5.77 16.29
CA ARG A 233 17.65 5.08 17.16
C ARG A 233 18.30 3.86 16.50
N LEU A 234 17.65 3.29 15.49
CA LEU A 234 18.17 2.17 14.71
C LEU A 234 18.91 2.65 13.47
N GLY A 235 19.19 3.96 13.34
CA GLY A 235 19.90 4.53 12.21
C GLY A 235 19.07 4.65 10.94
N ILE A 236 17.73 4.60 11.03
CA ILE A 236 16.84 4.87 9.89
C ILE A 236 16.42 6.33 9.95
N ASP A 237 16.54 7.04 8.84
CA ASP A 237 16.17 8.44 8.71
C ASP A 237 15.41 8.68 7.39
N ALA A 238 14.42 9.56 7.41
CA ALA A 238 13.65 9.96 6.24
C ALA A 238 13.57 11.49 6.20
N VAL A 239 14.22 12.10 5.22
CA VAL A 239 14.42 13.54 5.15
C VAL A 239 13.72 14.13 3.93
N GLU A 240 13.04 15.25 4.13
CA GLU A 240 12.37 16.05 3.10
C GLU A 240 13.17 17.29 2.68
N GLU A 241 14.49 17.29 2.86
CA GLU A 241 15.30 18.50 2.69
C GLU A 241 15.39 18.93 1.21
N GLY A 242 14.54 19.90 0.85
CA GLY A 242 14.75 20.82 -0.27
C GLY A 242 14.66 20.24 -1.69
N GLN A 243 14.51 18.93 -1.85
CA GLN A 243 14.22 18.27 -3.11
C GLN A 243 13.04 17.31 -2.95
N GLU A 244 12.03 17.47 -3.79
CA GLU A 244 11.11 16.37 -4.08
C GLU A 244 11.81 15.43 -5.08
N PRO A 245 11.80 14.11 -4.86
CA PRO A 245 11.13 13.36 -3.77
C PRO A 245 11.96 13.26 -2.47
N PRO A 246 11.32 12.96 -1.32
CA PRO A 246 12.04 12.74 -0.05
C PRO A 246 13.05 11.60 -0.14
N ALA A 247 14.09 11.67 0.69
CA ALA A 247 15.19 10.72 0.71
C ALA A 247 15.17 9.85 1.97
N LEU A 248 15.34 8.54 1.79
CA LEU A 248 15.59 7.58 2.87
C LEU A 248 17.10 7.42 3.04
N SER A 249 17.55 7.46 4.30
CA SER A 249 18.91 7.10 4.68
C SER A 249 18.89 6.04 5.78
N VAL A 250 19.75 5.03 5.67
CA VAL A 250 19.91 4.00 6.69
C VAL A 250 21.39 3.84 6.98
N LEU A 251 21.78 3.74 8.24
CA LEU A 251 23.17 3.43 8.59
C LEU A 251 23.45 1.95 8.29
N ASP A 252 24.54 1.62 7.61
CA ASP A 252 24.96 0.23 7.41
C ASP A 252 25.57 -0.38 8.68
N THR A 253 26.20 -1.55 8.57
CA THR A 253 26.87 -2.24 9.68
C THR A 253 28.10 -1.50 10.19
N GLU A 254 28.77 -0.75 9.32
CA GLU A 254 29.92 0.10 9.57
C GLU A 254 29.50 1.48 10.12
N GLY A 255 28.20 1.75 10.20
CA GLY A 255 27.62 3.00 10.65
C GLY A 255 27.69 4.13 9.61
N GLN A 256 27.94 3.81 8.34
CA GLN A 256 27.91 4.76 7.24
C GLN A 256 26.48 4.93 6.71
N PRO A 257 26.06 6.15 6.36
CA PRO A 257 24.75 6.38 5.76
C PRO A 257 24.72 5.88 4.32
N VAL A 258 23.85 4.92 4.03
CA VAL A 258 23.43 4.53 2.67
C VAL A 258 22.09 5.17 2.34
N GLY A 259 21.79 5.39 1.06
CA GLY A 259 20.58 6.07 0.61
C GLY A 259 19.95 5.43 -0.63
N GLY A 260 18.73 5.85 -0.96
CA GLY A 260 18.04 5.39 -2.17
C GLY A 260 17.74 3.87 -2.16
N HIS A 261 18.05 3.19 -3.27
CA HIS A 261 17.78 1.76 -3.44
C HIS A 261 18.55 0.89 -2.44
N GLU A 262 19.79 1.27 -2.09
CA GLU A 262 20.60 0.53 -1.11
C GLU A 262 19.98 0.58 0.29
N ALA A 263 19.41 1.74 0.67
CA ALA A 263 18.70 1.87 1.94
C ALA A 263 17.44 0.99 1.98
N LEU A 264 16.69 0.90 0.87
CA LEU A 264 15.51 0.03 0.75
C LEU A 264 15.89 -1.47 0.77
N ALA A 265 16.99 -1.84 0.11
CA ALA A 265 17.54 -3.19 0.16
C ALA A 265 17.93 -3.57 1.59
N LEU A 266 18.64 -2.68 2.29
CA LEU A 266 19.04 -2.90 3.68
C LEU A 266 17.84 -3.06 4.63
N LEU A 267 16.77 -2.28 4.45
CA LEU A 267 15.51 -2.47 5.19
C LEU A 267 14.84 -3.83 4.91
N SER A 268 15.03 -4.37 3.71
CA SER A 268 14.44 -5.66 3.30
C SER A 268 15.25 -6.85 3.82
N ASP A 269 16.57 -6.73 3.83
CA ASP A 269 17.49 -7.82 4.10
C ASP A 269 17.84 -7.95 5.60
N ASP A 270 17.92 -6.83 6.34
CA ASP A 270 18.14 -6.87 7.79
C ASP A 270 16.83 -7.16 8.53
N VAL A 271 16.75 -8.38 9.07
CA VAL A 271 15.63 -8.90 9.88
C VAL A 271 15.20 -7.93 11.00
N ARG A 272 16.15 -7.24 11.63
CA ARG A 272 15.87 -6.32 12.74
C ARG A 272 15.24 -5.02 12.25
N LEU A 273 15.74 -4.48 11.15
CA LEU A 273 15.19 -3.27 10.54
C LEU A 273 13.80 -3.54 9.94
N PHE A 274 13.64 -4.70 9.29
CA PHE A 274 12.34 -5.15 8.78
C PHE A 274 11.30 -5.29 9.91
N ALA A 275 11.67 -5.93 11.02
CA ALA A 275 10.81 -6.03 12.19
C ALA A 275 10.52 -4.67 12.84
N ALA A 276 11.49 -3.75 12.82
CA ALA A 276 11.30 -2.41 13.35
C ALA A 276 10.29 -1.60 12.52
N LEU A 277 10.31 -1.77 11.19
CA LEU A 277 9.32 -1.19 10.29
C LEU A 277 7.91 -1.74 10.57
N ALA A 278 7.78 -3.05 10.82
CA ALA A 278 6.52 -3.65 11.24
C ALA A 278 6.06 -3.05 12.59
N ARG A 279 6.92 -3.06 13.62
CA ARG A 279 6.63 -2.47 14.94
C ARG A 279 6.17 -1.00 14.80
N ALA A 280 6.84 -0.21 13.97
CA ALA A 280 6.52 1.18 13.73
C ALA A 280 5.09 1.40 13.21
N GLY A 281 4.54 0.48 12.41
CA GLY A 281 3.15 0.58 11.94
C GLY A 281 2.08 0.47 13.04
N ARG A 282 2.49 0.10 14.26
CA ARG A 282 1.61 0.08 15.45
C ARG A 282 1.49 1.46 16.10
N GLU A 283 2.39 2.38 15.80
CA GLU A 283 2.37 3.75 16.34
C GLU A 283 1.22 4.55 15.73
N ARG A 284 0.46 5.24 16.58
CA ARG A 284 -0.69 6.05 16.16
C ARG A 284 -0.30 7.10 15.12
N SER A 285 0.81 7.78 15.33
CA SER A 285 1.32 8.82 14.42
C SER A 285 1.81 8.23 13.08
N ALA A 286 2.35 7.02 13.08
CA ALA A 286 2.71 6.31 11.85
C ALA A 286 1.48 5.92 11.03
N GLN A 287 0.43 5.39 11.67
CA GLN A 287 -0.84 5.04 10.99
C GLN A 287 -1.47 6.26 10.31
N LEU A 288 -1.48 7.40 11.00
CA LEU A 288 -1.99 8.66 10.45
C LEU A 288 -1.15 9.15 9.27
N ALA A 289 0.19 9.03 9.33
CA ALA A 289 1.07 9.38 8.22
C ALA A 289 0.87 8.48 6.98
N GLN A 290 0.61 7.17 7.18
CA GLN A 290 0.24 6.27 6.09
C GLN A 290 -1.07 6.70 5.43
N LEU A 291 -2.09 7.06 6.23
CA LEU A 291 -3.37 7.56 5.71
C LEU A 291 -3.21 8.87 4.94
N GLU A 292 -2.47 9.83 5.49
CA GLU A 292 -2.14 11.09 4.79
C GLU A 292 -1.50 10.82 3.43
N CYS A 293 -0.56 9.88 3.36
CA CYS A 293 0.10 9.49 2.12
C CYS A 293 -0.89 8.93 1.08
N ILE A 294 -1.81 8.05 1.50
CA ILE A 294 -2.86 7.49 0.62
C ILE A 294 -3.83 8.58 0.16
N ILE A 295 -4.23 9.48 1.06
CA ILE A 295 -5.14 10.58 0.78
C ILE A 295 -4.54 11.52 -0.28
N GLU A 296 -3.31 11.97 -0.06
CA GLU A 296 -2.66 12.97 -0.90
C GLU A 296 -2.26 12.42 -2.28
N HIS A 297 -1.81 11.17 -2.36
CA HIS A 297 -1.26 10.64 -3.60
C HIS A 297 -2.17 9.68 -4.37
N SER A 298 -3.26 9.21 -3.75
CA SER A 298 -4.22 8.35 -4.43
C SER A 298 -5.61 8.98 -4.45
N LEU A 299 -6.18 9.32 -3.29
CA LEU A 299 -7.57 9.79 -3.23
C LEU A 299 -7.77 11.15 -3.91
N HIS A 300 -7.01 12.19 -3.53
CA HIS A 300 -7.15 13.52 -4.12
C HIS A 300 -6.88 13.56 -5.62
N PRO A 301 -5.82 12.91 -6.14
CA PRO A 301 -5.59 12.82 -7.58
C PRO A 301 -6.72 12.11 -8.31
N ALA A 302 -7.25 11.00 -7.77
CA ALA A 302 -8.35 10.27 -8.39
C ALA A 302 -9.63 11.11 -8.48
N LEU A 303 -9.95 11.87 -7.41
CA LEU A 303 -11.09 12.80 -7.40
C LEU A 303 -10.90 13.92 -8.43
N THR A 304 -9.75 14.60 -8.38
CA THR A 304 -9.40 15.69 -9.30
C THR A 304 -9.44 15.23 -10.77
N GLN A 305 -8.99 14.01 -11.03
CA GLN A 305 -9.00 13.46 -12.38
C GLN A 305 -10.42 13.14 -12.85
N ALA A 306 -11.26 12.61 -11.98
CA ALA A 306 -12.63 12.28 -12.32
C ALA A 306 -13.46 13.56 -12.61
N GLU A 307 -13.10 14.69 -12.00
CA GLU A 307 -13.65 16.02 -12.28
C GLU A 307 -13.26 16.57 -13.66
N ARG A 308 -11.99 16.46 -14.06
CA ARG A 308 -11.51 17.03 -15.34
C ARG A 308 -12.16 16.43 -16.59
N GLY A 309 -12.83 15.28 -16.47
CA GLY A 309 -13.50 14.61 -17.57
C GLY A 309 -14.92 15.11 -17.87
N THR A 310 -15.42 16.13 -17.16
CA THR A 310 -16.74 16.71 -17.41
C THR A 310 -16.61 17.98 -18.26
N GLU A 311 -17.11 17.95 -19.49
CA GLU A 311 -17.27 19.16 -20.33
C GLU A 311 -18.31 20.13 -19.74
N SER A 312 -19.09 19.66 -18.76
CA SER A 312 -20.02 20.47 -17.99
C SER A 312 -19.36 20.94 -16.67
N PRO A 313 -19.57 22.19 -16.24
CA PRO A 313 -18.97 22.78 -15.02
C PRO A 313 -19.56 22.24 -13.70
N ALA A 314 -20.08 21.02 -13.69
CA ALA A 314 -20.59 20.38 -12.49
C ALA A 314 -19.43 20.03 -11.54
N PRO A 315 -19.47 20.47 -10.26
CA PRO A 315 -18.42 20.18 -9.30
C PRO A 315 -18.34 18.67 -8.97
N ALA A 316 -17.14 18.21 -8.60
CA ALA A 316 -16.79 16.84 -8.19
C ALA A 316 -17.82 16.06 -7.38
N GLY A 317 -18.48 16.77 -6.46
CA GLY A 317 -19.43 16.21 -5.52
C GLY A 317 -20.68 15.63 -6.21
N GLU A 318 -20.93 15.98 -7.47
CA GLU A 318 -22.10 15.51 -8.22
C GLU A 318 -21.88 14.14 -8.89
N LEU A 319 -20.64 13.80 -9.27
CA LEU A 319 -20.36 12.54 -9.98
C LEU A 319 -20.19 11.35 -9.01
N PHE A 320 -19.64 11.59 -7.82
CA PHE A 320 -19.49 10.56 -6.77
C PHE A 320 -20.11 11.04 -5.44
N PRO A 321 -21.44 11.27 -5.40
CA PRO A 321 -22.10 11.82 -4.21
C PRO A 321 -22.20 10.81 -3.07
N THR A 322 -21.96 9.52 -3.33
CA THR A 322 -22.19 8.44 -2.36
C THR A 322 -20.88 7.79 -1.91
N PRO A 323 -20.82 7.28 -0.66
CA PRO A 323 -19.68 6.49 -0.18
C PRO A 323 -19.37 5.30 -1.09
N ARG A 324 -20.39 4.66 -1.66
CA ARG A 324 -20.23 3.54 -2.61
C ARG A 324 -19.49 3.96 -3.88
N ALA A 325 -19.89 5.08 -4.47
CA ALA A 325 -19.26 5.60 -5.68
C ALA A 325 -17.77 5.94 -5.42
N LEU A 326 -17.49 6.58 -4.29
CA LEU A 326 -16.13 6.89 -3.83
C LEU A 326 -15.30 5.64 -3.57
N ALA A 327 -15.87 4.61 -2.94
CA ALA A 327 -15.17 3.36 -2.65
C ALA A 327 -14.78 2.60 -3.91
N LEU A 328 -15.64 2.62 -4.95
CA LEU A 328 -15.33 2.05 -6.27
C LEU A 328 -14.19 2.79 -6.97
N LEU A 329 -14.22 4.13 -6.95
CA LEU A 329 -13.16 4.96 -7.53
C LEU A 329 -11.82 4.71 -6.82
N LEU A 330 -11.82 4.73 -5.50
CA LEU A 330 -10.63 4.50 -4.69
C LEU A 330 -10.10 3.08 -4.85
N HIS A 331 -10.96 2.05 -4.87
CA HIS A 331 -10.54 0.68 -5.16
C HIS A 331 -9.88 0.58 -6.54
N ALA A 332 -10.47 1.20 -7.56
CA ALA A 332 -9.91 1.21 -8.90
C ALA A 332 -8.53 1.90 -8.97
N GLU A 333 -8.36 3.01 -8.26
CA GLU A 333 -7.07 3.71 -8.13
C GLU A 333 -6.04 2.84 -7.41
N LEU A 334 -6.39 2.33 -6.23
CA LEU A 334 -5.45 1.61 -5.38
C LEU A 334 -5.04 0.26 -5.98
N ARG A 335 -5.95 -0.46 -6.64
CA ARG A 335 -5.67 -1.79 -7.24
C ARG A 335 -5.18 -1.77 -8.66
N LEU A 336 -5.64 -0.83 -9.48
CA LEU A 336 -5.32 -0.81 -10.92
C LEU A 336 -4.61 0.48 -11.35
N GLY A 337 -4.28 1.36 -10.40
CA GLY A 337 -3.68 2.66 -10.64
C GLY A 337 -4.62 3.64 -11.35
N ARG A 338 -4.04 4.77 -11.73
CA ARG A 338 -4.72 5.86 -12.45
C ARG A 338 -5.52 5.41 -13.67
N ARG A 339 -5.04 4.41 -14.41
CA ARG A 339 -5.76 3.86 -15.58
C ARG A 339 -7.08 3.22 -15.16
N GLY A 340 -7.10 2.50 -14.04
CA GLY A 340 -8.32 1.94 -13.45
C GLY A 340 -9.33 2.99 -13.05
N ALA A 341 -8.89 3.96 -12.26
CA ALA A 341 -9.72 5.07 -11.81
C ALA A 341 -10.29 5.87 -12.99
N THR A 342 -9.46 6.21 -13.97
CA THR A 342 -9.88 6.90 -15.21
C THR A 342 -10.96 6.13 -15.93
N ARG A 343 -10.77 4.82 -16.09
CA ARG A 343 -11.71 3.94 -16.78
C ARG A 343 -13.05 3.86 -16.06
N PHE A 344 -13.03 3.68 -14.74
CA PHE A 344 -14.25 3.67 -13.94
C PHE A 344 -14.96 5.04 -13.99
N ALA A 345 -14.22 6.14 -13.87
CA ALA A 345 -14.78 7.48 -13.99
C ALA A 345 -15.42 7.75 -15.36
N ALA A 346 -14.89 7.18 -16.45
CA ALA A 346 -15.51 7.26 -17.77
C ALA A 346 -16.87 6.54 -17.80
N LEU A 347 -16.94 5.32 -17.28
CA LEU A 347 -18.19 4.57 -17.18
C LEU A 347 -19.22 5.28 -16.28
N ALA A 348 -18.77 5.88 -15.17
CA ALA A 348 -19.63 6.64 -14.28
C ALA A 348 -20.23 7.86 -15.00
N ARG A 349 -19.44 8.56 -15.84
CA ARG A 349 -19.92 9.68 -16.66
C ARG A 349 -20.93 9.23 -17.72
N GLU A 350 -20.70 8.12 -18.40
CA GLU A 350 -21.65 7.55 -19.37
C GLU A 350 -23.00 7.17 -18.74
N GLU A 351 -23.00 6.85 -17.46
CA GLU A 351 -24.20 6.47 -16.70
C GLU A 351 -24.79 7.62 -15.87
N ALA A 352 -24.17 8.80 -15.88
CA ALA A 352 -24.63 9.97 -15.13
C ALA A 352 -26.06 10.38 -15.55
N GLY A 353 -26.86 10.83 -14.58
CA GLY A 353 -28.25 11.24 -14.80
C GLY A 353 -29.26 10.09 -14.96
N LYS A 354 -28.82 8.85 -15.09
CA LYS A 354 -29.71 7.68 -15.17
C LYS A 354 -29.94 7.07 -13.77
N THR A 355 -31.15 6.61 -13.47
CA THR A 355 -31.49 5.97 -12.18
C THR A 355 -30.56 4.79 -11.89
N GLY A 356 -29.80 4.80 -10.79
CA GLY A 356 -28.82 3.73 -10.48
C GLY A 356 -27.56 3.75 -11.38
N GLY A 357 -27.16 4.92 -11.87
CA GLY A 357 -26.05 5.07 -12.81
C GLY A 357 -24.71 4.55 -12.28
N VAL A 358 -24.38 4.86 -11.02
CA VAL A 358 -23.13 4.39 -10.38
C VAL A 358 -23.10 2.87 -10.28
N GLU A 359 -24.21 2.24 -9.87
CA GLU A 359 -24.31 0.79 -9.79
C GLU A 359 -24.13 0.13 -11.16
N ARG A 360 -24.77 0.67 -12.21
CA ARG A 360 -24.58 0.19 -13.60
C ARG A 360 -23.14 0.35 -14.06
N ALA A 361 -22.51 1.50 -13.81
CA ALA A 361 -21.12 1.74 -14.14
C ALA A 361 -20.19 0.73 -13.43
N GLY A 362 -20.44 0.46 -12.15
CA GLY A 362 -19.71 -0.55 -11.38
C GLY A 362 -19.90 -1.96 -11.92
N HIS A 363 -21.14 -2.36 -12.29
CA HIS A 363 -21.39 -3.66 -12.91
C HIS A 363 -20.69 -3.80 -14.26
N ARG A 364 -20.74 -2.77 -15.12
CA ARG A 364 -20.00 -2.75 -16.40
C ARG A 364 -18.49 -2.85 -16.17
N PHE A 365 -17.97 -2.14 -15.16
CA PHE A 365 -16.56 -2.18 -14.79
C PHE A 365 -16.15 -3.59 -14.32
N ALA A 366 -16.91 -4.21 -13.41
CA ALA A 366 -16.67 -5.57 -12.94
C ALA A 366 -16.73 -6.60 -14.09
N SER A 367 -17.72 -6.50 -14.97
CA SER A 367 -17.82 -7.37 -16.15
C SER A 367 -16.62 -7.22 -17.06
N SER A 368 -16.12 -5.99 -17.26
CA SER A 368 -14.92 -5.83 -18.07
C SER A 368 -13.66 -6.37 -17.39
N LEU A 369 -13.52 -6.25 -16.07
CA LEU A 369 -12.40 -6.87 -15.35
C LEU A 369 -12.46 -8.39 -15.50
N GLN A 370 -13.65 -8.99 -15.38
CA GLN A 370 -13.88 -10.41 -15.59
C GLN A 370 -13.46 -10.85 -17.01
N SER A 371 -13.88 -10.11 -18.05
CA SER A 371 -13.52 -10.39 -19.44
C SER A 371 -12.02 -10.23 -19.71
N ALA A 372 -11.32 -9.41 -18.93
CA ALA A 372 -9.87 -9.25 -18.99
C ALA A 372 -9.10 -10.27 -18.12
N GLY A 373 -9.76 -11.30 -17.60
CA GLY A 373 -9.13 -12.32 -16.74
C GLY A 373 -8.90 -11.88 -15.28
N ARG A 374 -9.37 -10.71 -14.87
CA ARG A 374 -9.21 -10.14 -13.53
C ARG A 374 -10.38 -10.50 -12.62
N SER A 375 -10.59 -11.81 -12.43
CA SER A 375 -11.74 -12.37 -11.69
C SER A 375 -11.79 -11.92 -10.22
N ARG A 376 -10.62 -11.77 -9.58
CA ARG A 376 -10.52 -11.31 -8.20
C ARG A 376 -11.04 -9.89 -8.07
N GLU A 377 -10.48 -8.96 -8.84
CA GLU A 377 -10.86 -7.54 -8.79
C GLU A 377 -12.31 -7.32 -9.21
N ALA A 378 -12.81 -8.11 -10.18
CA ALA A 378 -14.23 -8.11 -10.53
C ALA A 378 -15.12 -8.49 -9.34
N SER A 379 -14.70 -9.48 -8.54
CA SER A 379 -15.43 -9.93 -7.35
C SER A 379 -15.36 -8.90 -6.21
N GLU A 380 -14.21 -8.24 -6.03
CA GLU A 380 -14.05 -7.13 -5.07
C GLU A 380 -14.97 -5.94 -5.42
N VAL A 381 -15.08 -5.59 -6.71
CA VAL A 381 -16.01 -4.55 -7.20
C VAL A 381 -17.46 -4.96 -6.94
N ARG A 382 -17.85 -6.21 -7.20
CA ARG A 382 -19.20 -6.72 -6.89
C ARG A 382 -19.52 -6.64 -5.40
N ARG A 383 -18.54 -6.95 -4.55
CA ARG A 383 -18.67 -6.81 -3.09
C ARG A 383 -18.96 -5.37 -2.70
N LEU A 384 -18.19 -4.40 -3.22
CA LEU A 384 -18.41 -2.97 -2.99
C LEU A 384 -19.83 -2.54 -3.38
N LEU A 385 -20.32 -2.99 -4.52
CA LEU A 385 -21.68 -2.70 -4.99
C LEU A 385 -22.76 -3.24 -4.05
N SER A 386 -22.60 -4.49 -3.59
CA SER A 386 -23.55 -5.15 -2.70
C SER A 386 -23.45 -4.73 -1.23
N SER A 387 -22.46 -3.91 -0.86
CA SER A 387 -22.18 -3.60 0.54
C SER A 387 -23.26 -2.67 1.14
N PRO A 388 -23.95 -3.10 2.22
CA PRO A 388 -24.90 -2.25 2.93
C PRO A 388 -24.19 -1.16 3.74
N GLU A 389 -22.94 -1.36 4.15
CA GLU A 389 -22.15 -0.37 4.91
C GLU A 389 -21.86 0.91 4.11
N LEU A 390 -21.94 0.82 2.78
CA LEU A 390 -21.74 1.94 1.86
C LEU A 390 -23.05 2.54 1.36
N ALA A 391 -24.20 2.04 1.82
CA ALA A 391 -25.49 2.62 1.50
C ALA A 391 -25.62 3.99 2.16
N VAL A 392 -26.10 4.98 1.41
CA VAL A 392 -26.52 6.24 2.00
C VAL A 392 -27.75 5.94 2.83
N THR A 393 -27.63 5.98 4.15
CA THR A 393 -28.80 5.91 5.02
C THR A 393 -29.55 7.23 4.83
N PRO A 394 -30.82 7.23 4.39
CA PRO A 394 -31.58 8.47 4.40
C PRO A 394 -31.62 8.96 5.85
N VAL A 395 -31.12 10.18 6.07
CA VAL A 395 -31.33 10.86 7.35
C VAL A 395 -32.86 11.03 7.48
N PRO A 396 -33.49 10.48 8.53
CA PRO A 396 -34.94 10.54 8.68
C PRO A 396 -35.46 11.96 8.87
#